data_AF-A0A7C3EA21-F1
#
_entry.id   AF-A0A7C3EA21-F1
#
_cell.length_a   1.000
_cell.length_b   1.000
_cell.length_c   1.000
_cell.angle_alpha   90.00
_cell.angle_beta   90.00
_cell.angle_gamma   90.00
#
_symmetry.space_group_name_H-M   'P 1'
#
loop_
_entity.id
_entity.type
_entity.pdbx_description
1 polymer ?
#
loop_
_entity_poly.entity_id
_entity_poly.type
_entity_poly.pdbx_seq_one_letter_code
_entity_poly.pdbx_strand_id
1 'polypeptide(L)' 'MRAADEPPYGKIAPAPIEIPSCPYTRKSFTYDKSLKRATLYITALGLYEAYLNGKRVGDLRFVPGWTDYAKRVL' A
#
# COMPACT_ATOMS: atom_id res chain seq x y z
N MET A 1 15.46 18.14 41.07
CA MET A 1 16.11 17.01 40.36
C MET A 1 15.02 16.18 39.70
N ARG A 2 14.91 16.17 38.36
CA ARG A 2 13.99 15.27 37.62
C ARG A 2 14.80 14.04 37.18
N ALA A 3 14.22 12.84 37.36
CA ALA A 3 14.87 11.55 37.12
C ALA A 3 15.33 11.40 35.66
N ALA A 4 16.54 10.87 35.46
CA ALA A 4 17.24 10.81 34.18
C ALA A 4 16.88 9.61 33.29
N ASP A 5 15.86 8.82 33.66
CA ASP A 5 15.59 7.51 33.06
C ASP A 5 14.28 7.40 32.27
N GLU A 6 13.55 8.51 32.08
CA GLU A 6 12.30 8.48 31.30
C GLU A 6 12.57 8.89 29.84
N PRO A 7 12.26 8.05 28.84
CA PRO A 7 12.47 8.41 27.44
C PRO A 7 11.67 9.70 27.12
N PRO A 8 12.17 10.56 26.20
CA PRO A 8 11.57 11.87 25.92
C PRO A 8 10.14 11.79 25.36
N TYR A 9 9.64 10.59 25.06
CA TYR A 9 8.31 10.31 24.53
C TYR A 9 7.34 9.75 25.59
N GLY A 10 7.76 9.63 26.85
CA GLY A 10 6.98 9.02 27.93
C GLY A 10 6.75 7.51 27.75
N LYS A 11 6.11 6.88 28.73
CA LYS A 11 5.71 5.47 28.66
C LYS A 11 4.44 5.34 27.81
N ILE A 12 4.59 4.95 26.55
CA ILE A 12 3.46 4.61 25.69
C ILE A 12 3.10 3.15 25.94
N ALA A 13 2.05 2.89 26.72
CA ALA A 13 1.41 1.59 26.70
C ALA A 13 0.65 1.47 25.36
N PRO A 14 0.99 0.52 24.47
CA PRO A 14 0.23 0.37 23.24
C PRO A 14 -1.21 0.00 23.60
N ALA A 15 -2.18 0.81 23.15
CA ALA A 15 -3.56 0.36 23.09
C ALA A 15 -3.62 -0.93 22.24
N PRO A 16 -4.61 -1.82 22.44
CA PRO A 16 -4.79 -2.95 21.55
C PRO A 16 -4.94 -2.44 20.09
N ILE A 17 -3.94 -2.69 19.25
CA ILE A 17 -3.98 -2.33 17.83
C ILE A 17 -4.52 -3.56 17.10
N GLU A 18 -5.72 -3.46 16.56
CA GLU A 18 -6.21 -4.40 15.56
C GLU A 18 -5.51 -4.06 14.23
N ILE A 19 -4.62 -4.95 13.77
CA ILE A 19 -3.95 -4.77 12.49
C ILE A 19 -4.83 -5.44 11.42
N PRO A 20 -5.47 -4.66 10.52
CA PRO A 20 -6.27 -5.25 9.48
C PRO A 20 -5.39 -6.08 8.54
N SER A 21 -5.90 -7.23 8.10
CA SER A 21 -5.21 -8.05 7.09
C SER A 21 -5.04 -7.28 5.78
N CYS A 22 -3.99 -7.59 5.01
CA CYS A 22 -3.86 -7.08 3.64
C CYS A 22 -4.65 -7.98 2.67
N PRO A 23 -5.78 -7.50 2.10
CA PRO A 23 -6.61 -8.35 1.25
C PRO A 23 -5.97 -8.58 -0.13
N TYR A 24 -6.11 -9.81 -0.65
CA TYR A 24 -5.76 -10.15 -2.02
C TYR A 24 -6.99 -10.10 -2.92
N THR A 25 -6.92 -9.33 -4.00
CA THR A 25 -7.96 -9.25 -5.03
C THR A 25 -7.42 -9.74 -6.37
N ARG A 26 -8.29 -10.39 -7.17
CA ARG A 26 -7.92 -10.93 -8.47
C ARG A 26 -9.08 -10.81 -9.46
N LYS A 27 -8.76 -10.48 -10.71
CA LYS A 27 -9.69 -10.55 -11.84
C LYS A 27 -9.04 -11.29 -13.00
N SER A 28 -9.76 -12.27 -13.55
CA SER A 28 -9.39 -12.95 -14.80
C SER A 28 -10.20 -12.40 -15.96
N PHE A 29 -9.57 -12.32 -17.14
CA PHE A 29 -10.18 -11.89 -18.39
C PHE A 29 -9.47 -12.57 -19.57
N THR A 30 -10.13 -12.62 -20.74
CA THR A 30 -9.57 -13.13 -21.99
C THR A 30 -9.38 -11.99 -22.99
N TYR A 31 -8.39 -12.13 -23.88
CA TYR A 31 -8.11 -11.21 -24.96
C TYR A 31 -7.60 -12.01 -26.16
N ASP A 32 -8.23 -11.85 -27.31
CA ASP A 32 -8.09 -12.72 -28.50
C ASP A 32 -7.52 -12.00 -29.73
N LYS A 33 -7.15 -10.72 -29.60
CA LYS A 33 -6.62 -9.90 -30.69
C LYS A 33 -5.11 -9.70 -30.57
N SER A 34 -4.50 -9.17 -31.63
CA SER A 34 -3.09 -8.77 -31.58
C SER A 34 -2.90 -7.54 -30.69
N LEU A 35 -1.95 -7.63 -29.75
CA LEU A 35 -1.68 -6.57 -28.78
C LEU A 35 -0.52 -5.70 -29.26
N LYS A 36 -0.78 -4.41 -29.52
CA LYS A 36 0.29 -3.42 -29.78
C LYS A 36 0.84 -2.76 -28.52
N ARG A 37 -0.03 -2.51 -27.53
CA ARG A 37 0.30 -1.82 -26.28
C ARG A 37 -0.75 -2.13 -25.21
N ALA A 38 -0.34 -2.21 -23.95
CA ALA A 38 -1.23 -2.26 -22.79
C ALA A 38 -0.69 -1.35 -21.69
N THR A 39 -1.59 -0.68 -20.97
CA THR A 39 -1.26 0.21 -19.84
C THR A 39 -2.19 -0.11 -18.68
N LEU A 40 -1.64 -0.25 -17.47
CA LEU A 40 -2.40 -0.40 -16.23
C LEU A 40 -2.36 0.93 -15.46
N TYR A 41 -3.53 1.52 -15.23
CA TYR A 41 -3.71 2.65 -14.31
C TYR A 41 -4.26 2.09 -12.99
N ILE A 42 -3.54 2.31 -11.90
CA ILE A 42 -3.87 1.71 -10.60
C ILE A 42 -3.36 2.60 -9.45
N THR A 43 -4.16 2.67 -8.40
CA THR A 43 -3.85 3.36 -7.15
C THR A 43 -4.58 2.69 -5.98
N ALA A 44 -4.32 3.12 -4.75
CA ALA A 44 -4.97 2.62 -3.55
C ALA A 44 -5.10 3.69 -2.46
N LEU A 45 -6.15 3.58 -1.64
CA LEU A 45 -6.23 4.25 -0.34
C LEU A 45 -5.48 3.39 0.68
N GLY A 46 -4.16 3.59 0.75
CA GLY A 46 -3.25 2.69 1.44
C GLY A 46 -2.11 2.30 0.50
N LEU A 47 -1.78 1.03 0.44
CA LEU A 47 -0.70 0.50 -0.40
C LEU A 47 -1.21 -0.62 -1.30
N TYR A 48 -0.58 -0.83 -2.46
CA TYR A 48 -0.86 -1.98 -3.31
C TYR A 48 0.41 -2.65 -3.85
N GLU A 49 0.26 -3.91 -4.22
CA GLU A 49 1.22 -4.63 -5.05
C GLU A 49 0.46 -5.33 -6.18
N ALA A 50 0.85 -5.05 -7.43
CA ALA A 50 0.16 -5.55 -8.60
C ALA A 50 0.96 -6.66 -9.30
N TYR A 51 0.25 -7.69 -9.72
CA TYR A 51 0.79 -8.80 -10.50
C TYR A 51 -0.06 -9.04 -11.74
N LEU A 52 0.59 -9.23 -12.89
CA LEU A 52 -0.04 -9.64 -14.14
C LEU A 52 0.62 -10.94 -14.61
N ASN A 53 -0.19 -12.00 -14.77
CA ASN A 53 0.28 -13.32 -15.20
C ASN A 53 1.46 -13.85 -14.36
N GLY A 54 1.39 -13.67 -13.04
CA GLY A 54 2.42 -14.09 -12.09
C GLY A 54 3.66 -13.20 -12.03
N LYS A 55 3.75 -12.15 -12.86
CA LYS A 55 4.87 -11.20 -12.86
C LYS A 55 4.46 -9.91 -12.16
N ARG A 56 5.33 -9.41 -11.29
CA ARG A 56 5.14 -8.12 -10.61
C ARG A 56 5.12 -6.99 -11.65
N VAL A 57 4.19 -6.05 -11.48
CA VAL A 57 4.11 -4.84 -12.31
C VAL A 57 4.94 -3.74 -11.66
N GLY A 58 5.97 -3.26 -12.35
CA GLY A 58 6.90 -2.24 -11.85
C GLY A 58 7.87 -2.75 -10.77
N ASP A 59 8.79 -1.87 -10.37
CA ASP A 59 9.87 -2.11 -9.40
C ASP A 59 9.72 -1.30 -8.10
N LEU A 60 8.91 -0.24 -8.14
CA LEU A 60 8.62 0.61 -6.98
C LEU A 60 8.01 -0.15 -5.80
N ARG A 61 8.34 0.27 -4.58
CA ARG A 61 7.79 -0.21 -3.31
C ARG A 61 6.97 0.91 -2.67
N PHE A 62 6.05 0.53 -1.79
CA PHE A 62 5.18 1.46 -1.07
C PHE A 62 4.38 2.41 -2.00
N VAL A 63 3.97 1.90 -3.16
CA VAL A 63 3.08 2.61 -4.09
C VAL A 63 1.65 2.64 -3.53
N PRO A 64 0.88 3.73 -3.75
CA PRO A 64 1.18 4.89 -4.59
C PRO A 64 2.03 5.99 -3.91
N GLY A 65 2.39 5.84 -2.64
CA GLY A 65 3.00 6.88 -1.82
C GLY A 65 1.97 7.58 -0.93
N TRP A 66 2.40 8.63 -0.23
CA TRP A 66 1.54 9.33 0.74
C TRP A 66 1.04 10.68 0.20
N THR A 67 -0.28 10.87 0.25
CA THR A 67 -0.95 12.16 0.04
C THR A 67 -2.05 12.37 1.09
N ASP A 68 -2.59 13.59 1.16
CA ASP A 68 -3.85 13.83 1.86
C ASP A 68 -4.98 13.15 1.08
N TYR A 69 -5.32 11.91 1.46
CA TYR A 69 -6.30 11.07 0.75
C TYR A 69 -7.71 11.65 0.72
N ALA A 70 -8.05 12.56 1.65
CA ALA A 70 -9.32 13.26 1.61
C ALA A 70 -9.39 14.29 0.48
N LYS A 71 -8.24 14.75 -0.03
CA LYS A 71 -8.15 15.76 -1.09
C LYS A 71 -7.65 15.20 -2.42
N ARG A 72 -6.70 14.27 -2.38
CA ARG A 72 -6.07 13.70 -3.58
C ARG A 72 -5.53 12.31 -3.31
N VAL A 73 -5.84 11.41 -4.24
CA VAL A 73 -5.16 10.13 -4.44
C VAL A 73 -4.36 10.22 -5.75
N LEU A 74 -3.18 9.60 -5.77
CA LEU A 74 -2.32 9.54 -6.95
C LEU A 74 -2.82 8.53 -8.00
#